data_AF-A0A8A1LYH5-F1
#
_entry.id   AF-A0A8A1LYH5-F1
#
_cell.length_a   1.000
_cell.length_b   1.000
_cell.length_c   1.000
_cell.angle_alpha   90.00
_cell.angle_beta   90.00
_cell.angle_gamma   90.00
#
_symmetry.space_group_name_H-M   'P 1'
#
loop_
_entity.id
_entity.type
_entity.pdbx_description
1 polymer ?
#
loop_
_entity_poly.entity_id
_entity_poly.type
_entity_poly.pdbx_seq_one_letter_code
_entity_poly.pdbx_strand_id
1 'polypeptide(L)'
;MKIITLYIIFWLSNLNISVFATLYTLINFQYDKDIHDMIYNIQKDTNGFLHLGDDGILRSYDEHNNVLDYRKFNKTHLTTVTNWYSNEGQIHLSTIWKDTDEIEIQKDQIWFPSKKLQPFSFSQQSVFSSQPHLALKARDTNIVCSLITCRTTSLCQGFGCSDCFVVDHHETGICLP
;
A
#
# COMPACT_ATOMS: atom_id res chain seq x y z
N MET A 1 -37.52 11.31 2.28
CA MET A 1 -36.75 10.04 2.30
C MET A 1 -35.61 10.12 3.34
N LYS A 2 -35.96 10.29 4.62
CA LYS A 2 -35.03 10.51 5.76
C LYS A 2 -35.38 9.66 6.99
N ILE A 3 -36.23 8.64 6.83
CA ILE A 3 -36.84 7.90 7.95
C ILE A 3 -36.19 6.51 8.15
N ILE A 4 -35.46 5.99 7.16
CA ILE A 4 -34.85 4.64 7.23
C ILE A 4 -33.52 4.64 8.01
N THR A 5 -32.82 5.77 8.10
CA THR A 5 -31.51 5.87 8.76
C THR A 5 -31.58 5.80 10.30
N LEU A 6 -32.73 6.12 10.93
CA LEU A 6 -32.86 6.07 12.39
C LEU A 6 -33.19 4.68 12.96
N TYR A 7 -33.72 3.76 12.16
CA TYR A 7 -34.18 2.45 12.66
C TYR A 7 -33.05 1.44 12.86
N ILE A 8 -31.88 1.64 12.23
CA ILE A 8 -30.71 0.77 12.47
C ILE A 8 -29.98 1.16 13.77
N ILE A 9 -30.08 2.42 14.20
CA ILE A 9 -29.40 2.91 15.42
C ILE A 9 -30.18 2.51 16.70
N PHE A 10 -31.50 2.36 16.63
CA PHE A 10 -32.33 2.08 17.81
C PHE A 10 -32.57 0.58 18.10
N TRP A 11 -32.15 -0.35 17.23
CA TRP A 11 -32.23 -1.81 17.45
C TRP A 11 -30.88 -2.48 17.78
N LEU A 12 -29.83 -1.71 18.10
CA LEU A 12 -28.51 -2.22 18.48
C LEU A 12 -28.08 -1.81 19.90
N SER A 13 -29.01 -1.49 20.80
CA SER A 13 -28.68 -1.14 22.20
C SER A 13 -28.36 -2.35 23.10
N ASN A 14 -28.28 -3.58 22.54
CA ASN A 14 -27.94 -4.80 23.28
C ASN A 14 -26.94 -5.73 22.58
N LEU A 15 -26.19 -5.25 21.57
CA LEU A 15 -25.05 -6.02 21.05
C LEU A 15 -23.81 -5.72 21.89
N ASN A 16 -23.35 -6.74 22.61
CA ASN A 16 -22.14 -6.73 23.41
C ASN A 16 -20.98 -6.10 22.63
N ILE A 17 -20.27 -5.15 23.23
CA ILE A 17 -19.08 -4.48 22.70
C ILE A 17 -18.05 -5.50 22.16
N SER A 18 -18.00 -6.69 22.75
CA SER A 18 -17.17 -7.83 22.32
C SER A 18 -17.50 -8.35 20.91
N VAL A 19 -18.77 -8.37 20.51
CA VAL A 19 -19.21 -8.84 19.18
C VAL A 19 -18.79 -7.85 18.09
N PHE A 20 -18.85 -6.55 18.37
CA PHE A 20 -18.37 -5.53 17.43
C PHE A 20 -16.85 -5.55 17.28
N ALA A 21 -16.11 -5.71 18.38
CA ALA A 21 -14.65 -5.82 18.35
C ALA A 21 -14.20 -7.05 17.53
N THR A 22 -14.85 -8.20 17.72
CA THR A 22 -14.54 -9.43 16.97
C THR A 22 -14.91 -9.34 15.50
N LEU A 23 -16.03 -8.71 15.14
CA LEU A 23 -16.38 -8.49 13.73
C LEU A 23 -15.37 -7.54 13.06
N TYR A 24 -14.96 -6.47 13.75
CA TYR A 24 -13.97 -5.52 13.24
C TYR A 24 -12.61 -6.19 12.97
N THR A 25 -12.13 -7.05 13.87
CA THR A 25 -10.86 -7.77 13.66
C THR A 25 -10.95 -8.76 12.50
N LEU A 26 -12.06 -9.49 12.36
CA LEU A 26 -12.27 -10.40 11.23
C LEU A 26 -12.30 -9.68 9.88
N ILE A 27 -12.95 -8.51 9.82
CA ILE A 27 -12.99 -7.70 8.59
C ILE A 27 -11.58 -7.22 8.22
N ASN A 28 -10.81 -6.69 9.18
CA ASN A 28 -9.43 -6.24 8.91
C ASN A 28 -8.53 -7.41 8.47
N PHE A 29 -8.65 -8.57 9.11
CA PHE A 29 -7.92 -9.78 8.71
C PHE A 29 -8.24 -10.23 7.28
N GLN A 30 -9.53 -10.17 6.89
CA GLN A 30 -9.94 -10.50 5.53
C GLN A 30 -9.36 -9.53 4.50
N TYR A 31 -9.30 -8.23 4.79
CA TYR A 31 -8.68 -7.24 3.89
C TYR A 31 -7.16 -7.34 3.83
N ASP A 32 -6.51 -7.66 4.95
CA ASP A 32 -5.08 -7.94 4.96
C ASP A 32 -4.73 -9.12 4.05
N LYS A 33 -5.56 -10.18 4.09
CA LYS A 33 -5.43 -11.32 3.19
C LYS A 33 -5.66 -10.92 1.73
N ASP A 34 -6.69 -10.13 1.45
CA ASP A 34 -6.98 -9.68 0.08
C ASP A 34 -5.83 -8.85 -0.50
N ILE A 35 -5.25 -7.94 0.28
CA ILE A 35 -4.07 -7.16 -0.15
C ILE A 35 -2.86 -8.07 -0.35
N HIS A 36 -2.64 -9.03 0.55
CA HIS A 36 -1.58 -10.02 0.36
C HIS A 36 -1.78 -10.77 -0.95
N ASP A 37 -2.99 -11.22 -1.26
CA ASP A 37 -3.30 -11.91 -2.51
C ASP A 37 -3.11 -10.99 -3.73
N MET A 38 -3.47 -9.71 -3.65
CA MET A 38 -3.24 -8.72 -4.71
C MET A 38 -1.76 -8.47 -4.97
N ILE A 39 -0.95 -8.37 -3.92
CA ILE A 39 0.50 -8.18 -3.99
C ILE A 39 1.20 -9.46 -4.43
N TYR A 40 0.76 -10.62 -3.94
CA TYR A 40 1.40 -11.89 -4.23
C TYR A 40 1.19 -12.33 -5.68
N ASN A 41 -0.03 -12.13 -6.21
CA ASN A 41 -0.43 -12.61 -7.53
C ASN A 41 -0.26 -11.58 -8.67
N ILE A 42 0.40 -10.44 -8.42
CA ILE A 42 0.84 -9.55 -9.51
C ILE A 42 2.05 -10.18 -10.21
N GLN A 43 2.18 -10.05 -11.53
CA GLN A 43 3.41 -10.46 -12.22
C GLN A 43 4.59 -9.62 -11.68
N LYS A 44 5.76 -10.25 -11.47
CA LYS A 44 6.93 -9.60 -10.88
C LYS A 44 8.20 -9.92 -11.65
N ASP A 45 9.18 -9.02 -11.49
CA ASP A 45 10.56 -9.22 -11.89
C ASP A 45 11.44 -9.23 -10.64
N THR A 46 12.40 -10.16 -10.57
CA THR A 46 13.32 -10.28 -9.43
C THR A 46 14.23 -9.06 -9.28
N ASN A 47 14.61 -8.41 -10.39
CA ASN A 47 15.39 -7.18 -10.40
C ASN A 47 14.51 -5.93 -10.40
N GLY A 48 13.20 -6.10 -10.52
CA GLY A 48 12.20 -5.06 -10.41
C GLY A 48 11.73 -4.77 -8.98
N PHE A 49 10.59 -4.10 -8.87
CA PHE A 49 9.95 -3.76 -7.58
C PHE A 49 8.44 -3.51 -7.77
N LEU A 50 7.72 -3.40 -6.66
CA LEU A 50 6.32 -3.01 -6.60
C LEU A 50 6.19 -1.56 -6.15
N HIS A 51 5.27 -0.80 -6.74
CA HIS A 51 5.04 0.60 -6.40
C HIS A 51 3.56 0.92 -6.30
N LEU A 52 3.13 1.44 -5.16
CA LEU A 52 1.79 1.97 -4.96
C LEU A 52 1.83 3.50 -5.07
N GLY A 53 1.37 4.02 -6.20
CA GLY A 53 1.38 5.45 -6.49
C GLY A 53 0.25 6.23 -5.80
N ASP A 54 0.34 7.55 -5.88
CA ASP A 54 -0.66 8.50 -5.36
C ASP A 54 -2.03 8.36 -6.03
N ASP A 55 -2.06 7.71 -7.19
CA ASP A 55 -3.28 7.37 -7.92
C ASP A 55 -3.97 6.09 -7.40
N GLY A 56 -3.43 5.46 -6.35
CA GLY A 56 -3.98 4.25 -5.76
C GLY A 56 -3.78 2.99 -6.63
N ILE A 57 -2.85 3.02 -7.57
CA ILE A 57 -2.53 1.88 -8.42
C ILE A 57 -1.23 1.25 -7.96
N LEU A 58 -1.29 -0.03 -7.63
CA LEU A 58 -0.13 -0.88 -7.47
C LEU A 58 0.39 -1.27 -8.85
N ARG A 59 1.62 -0.94 -9.17
CA ARG A 59 2.33 -1.31 -10.40
C ARG A 59 3.50 -2.21 -10.05
N SER A 60 3.73 -3.25 -10.86
CA SER A 60 5.00 -3.96 -10.87
C SER A 60 5.87 -3.41 -11.98
N TYR A 61 7.11 -3.06 -11.65
CA TYR A 61 8.11 -2.59 -12.58
C TYR A 61 9.19 -3.65 -12.80
N ASP A 62 9.76 -3.71 -14.00
CA ASP A 62 11.01 -4.44 -14.29
C ASP A 62 12.26 -3.60 -13.95
N GLU A 63 13.45 -4.17 -14.19
CA GLU A 63 14.73 -3.49 -13.97
C GLU A 63 14.96 -2.25 -14.86
N HIS A 64 14.18 -2.11 -15.93
CA HIS A 64 14.24 -0.99 -16.88
C HIS A 64 13.15 0.06 -16.61
N ASN A 65 12.39 -0.08 -15.51
CA ASN A 65 11.24 0.75 -15.14
C ASN A 65 10.05 0.67 -16.12
N ASN A 66 9.89 -0.46 -16.83
CA ASN A 66 8.65 -0.74 -17.56
C ASN A 66 7.63 -1.35 -16.62
N VAL A 67 6.36 -0.96 -16.75
CA VAL A 67 5.26 -1.58 -16.00
C VAL A 67 4.94 -2.94 -16.61
N LEU A 68 5.05 -4.00 -15.81
CA LEU A 68 4.75 -5.39 -16.20
C LEU A 68 3.29 -5.75 -15.96
N ASP A 69 2.75 -5.33 -14.82
CA ASP A 69 1.37 -5.62 -14.38
C ASP A 69 0.91 -4.57 -13.37
N TYR A 70 -0.40 -4.51 -13.11
CA TYR A 70 -1.00 -3.55 -12.19
C TYR A 70 -2.24 -4.07 -11.47
N ARG A 71 -2.54 -3.50 -10.31
CA ARG A 71 -3.81 -3.68 -9.58
C ARG A 71 -4.32 -2.34 -9.07
N LYS A 72 -5.61 -2.04 -9.28
CA LYS A 72 -6.24 -0.86 -8.67
C LYS A 72 -6.63 -1.19 -7.23
N PHE A 73 -6.13 -0.42 -6.27
CA PHE A 73 -6.53 -0.53 -4.88
C PHE A 73 -7.78 0.34 -4.65
N ASN A 74 -8.76 -0.19 -3.92
CA ASN A 74 -9.90 0.60 -3.47
C ASN A 74 -9.55 1.31 -2.15
N LYS A 75 -10.42 2.24 -1.69
CA LYS A 75 -10.22 2.95 -0.43
C LYS A 75 -9.99 2.06 0.78
N THR A 76 -10.59 0.88 0.85
CA THR A 76 -10.34 -0.04 1.96
C THR A 76 -8.93 -0.61 1.91
N HIS A 77 -8.45 -1.01 0.73
CA HIS A 77 -7.07 -1.48 0.55
C HIS A 77 -6.07 -0.38 0.90
N LEU A 78 -6.30 0.84 0.42
CA LEU A 78 -5.45 2.00 0.71
C LEU A 78 -5.43 2.30 2.21
N THR A 79 -6.59 2.26 2.87
CA THR A 79 -6.69 2.43 4.33
C THR A 79 -5.86 1.36 5.07
N THR A 80 -5.97 0.10 4.67
CA THR A 80 -5.16 -0.97 5.28
C THR A 80 -3.66 -0.75 5.06
N VAL A 81 -3.23 -0.32 3.87
CA VAL A 81 -1.82 0.04 3.63
C VAL A 81 -1.38 1.22 4.49
N THR A 82 -2.21 2.27 4.66
CA THR A 82 -1.87 3.39 5.55
C THR A 82 -1.59 2.91 6.97
N ASN A 83 -2.34 1.90 7.45
CA ASN A 83 -2.18 1.36 8.79
C ASN A 83 -0.82 0.67 9.02
N TRP A 84 -0.06 0.37 7.96
CA TRP A 84 1.30 -0.15 8.06
C TRP A 84 2.30 0.92 8.48
N TYR A 85 1.96 2.20 8.33
CA TYR A 85 2.86 3.34 8.58
C TYR A 85 2.58 4.05 9.90
N SER A 86 3.54 4.84 10.36
CA SER A 86 3.50 5.69 11.55
C SER A 86 2.31 6.65 11.51
N ASN A 87 2.02 7.34 12.61
CA ASN A 87 0.89 8.29 12.63
C ASN A 87 1.06 9.42 11.61
N GLU A 88 2.28 9.95 11.46
CA GLU A 88 2.60 10.92 10.43
C GLU A 88 2.39 10.34 9.03
N GLY A 89 2.86 9.11 8.79
CA GLY A 89 2.70 8.46 7.50
C GLY A 89 1.25 8.13 7.16
N GLN A 90 0.44 7.73 8.14
CA GLN A 90 -1.01 7.55 7.96
C GLN A 90 -1.69 8.85 7.54
N ILE A 91 -1.37 9.97 8.20
CA ILE A 91 -1.96 11.28 7.88
C ILE A 91 -1.59 11.69 6.46
N HIS A 92 -0.31 11.57 6.10
CA HIS A 92 0.18 11.88 4.76
C HIS A 92 -0.50 11.01 3.69
N LEU A 93 -0.43 9.68 3.84
CA LEU A 93 -1.00 8.74 2.86
C LEU A 93 -2.53 8.87 2.73
N SER A 94 -3.24 9.09 3.86
CA SER A 94 -4.68 9.33 3.82
C SER A 94 -5.05 10.63 3.10
N THR A 95 -4.16 11.62 3.12
CA THR A 95 -4.36 12.92 2.45
C THR A 95 -4.21 12.77 0.94
N ILE A 96 -3.16 12.09 0.47
CA ILE A 96 -2.93 11.88 -0.98
C ILE A 96 -3.97 10.95 -1.59
N TRP A 97 -4.46 9.94 -0.85
CA TRP A 97 -5.40 8.94 -1.36
C TRP A 97 -6.88 9.26 -1.12
N LYS A 98 -7.22 10.44 -0.60
CA LYS A 98 -8.60 10.75 -0.19
C LYS A 98 -9.62 10.63 -1.34
N ASP A 99 -9.21 10.98 -2.56
CA ASP A 99 -10.08 11.11 -3.76
C ASP A 99 -9.76 10.08 -4.87
N THR A 100 -8.93 9.06 -4.62
CA THR A 100 -8.45 8.13 -5.68
C THR A 100 -9.54 7.24 -6.28
N ASP A 101 -10.58 6.92 -5.51
CA ASP A 101 -11.69 6.09 -5.99
C ASP A 101 -12.55 6.81 -7.04
N GLU A 102 -12.55 8.14 -7.03
CA GLU A 102 -13.33 8.99 -7.93
C GLU A 102 -12.59 9.32 -9.25
N ILE A 103 -11.30 9.01 -9.31
CA ILE A 103 -10.47 9.30 -10.48
C ILE A 103 -10.59 8.15 -11.48
N GLU A 104 -11.14 8.47 -12.65
CA GLU A 104 -11.04 7.60 -13.82
C GLU A 104 -9.61 7.67 -14.36
N ILE A 105 -8.87 6.56 -14.18
CA ILE A 105 -7.50 6.46 -14.64
C ILE A 105 -7.52 6.13 -16.14
N GLN A 106 -6.92 7.00 -16.95
CA GLN A 106 -6.72 6.73 -18.37
C GLN A 106 -5.82 5.50 -18.53
N LYS A 107 -6.21 4.57 -19.42
CA LYS A 107 -5.51 3.30 -19.63
C LYS A 107 -4.00 3.48 -19.90
N ASP A 108 -3.63 4.52 -20.63
CA ASP A 108 -2.23 4.80 -20.96
C ASP A 108 -1.42 5.24 -19.72
N GLN A 109 -2.04 5.92 -18.75
CA GLN A 109 -1.37 6.31 -17.49
C GLN A 109 -1.04 5.11 -16.59
N ILE A 110 -1.70 3.97 -16.79
CA ILE A 110 -1.39 2.75 -16.04
C ILE A 110 0.01 2.25 -16.44
N TRP A 111 0.24 2.14 -17.74
CA TRP A 111 1.47 1.59 -18.33
C TRP A 111 2.59 2.64 -18.46
N PHE A 112 2.20 3.91 -18.62
CA PHE A 112 3.10 5.05 -18.79
C PHE A 112 2.72 6.17 -17.80
N PRO A 113 2.91 5.96 -16.49
CA PRO A 113 2.57 6.95 -15.49
C PRO A 113 3.35 8.24 -15.71
N SER A 114 2.73 9.38 -15.43
CA SER A 114 3.42 10.67 -15.46
C SER A 114 4.56 10.68 -14.45
N LYS A 115 5.57 11.55 -14.62
CA LYS A 115 6.72 11.64 -13.70
C LYS A 115 6.34 11.83 -12.22
N LYS A 116 5.18 12.42 -11.95
CA LYS A 116 4.68 12.62 -10.58
C LYS A 116 4.17 11.32 -9.92
N LEU A 117 3.74 10.36 -10.75
CA LEU A 117 3.21 9.06 -10.32
C LEU A 117 4.26 7.95 -10.44
N GLN A 118 5.44 8.25 -10.95
CA GLN A 118 6.57 7.33 -10.94
C GLN A 118 7.25 7.40 -9.57
N PRO A 119 7.88 6.31 -9.10
CA PRO A 119 8.83 6.40 -8.00
C PRO A 119 9.97 7.34 -8.42
N PHE A 120 10.65 7.97 -7.44
CA PHE A 120 11.71 8.92 -7.75
C PHE A 120 12.82 8.23 -8.55
N SER A 121 13.14 8.78 -9.72
CA SER A 121 14.00 8.13 -10.72
C SER A 121 15.43 7.96 -10.19
N PHE A 122 15.84 6.70 -9.97
CA PHE A 122 17.13 6.27 -9.40
C PHE A 122 18.40 6.61 -10.21
N SER A 123 18.39 7.62 -11.09
CA SER A 123 19.52 7.86 -12.01
C SER A 123 20.74 8.57 -11.39
N GLN A 124 20.77 8.84 -10.09
CA GLN A 124 21.94 9.44 -9.44
C GLN A 124 22.30 8.70 -8.16
N GLN A 125 23.56 8.25 -8.12
CA GLN A 125 24.21 7.69 -6.93
C GLN A 125 23.90 8.56 -5.71
N SER A 126 23.38 7.89 -4.68
CA SER A 126 23.01 8.40 -3.38
C SER A 126 23.84 9.58 -2.87
N VAL A 127 23.15 10.68 -2.54
CA VAL A 127 23.49 11.46 -1.35
C VAL A 127 22.18 11.56 -0.58
N PHE A 128 22.09 10.83 0.53
CA PHE A 128 21.02 10.84 1.53
C PHE A 128 20.00 11.98 1.33
N SER A 129 18.89 11.71 0.63
CA SER A 129 17.78 12.66 0.62
C SER A 129 17.05 12.51 1.95
N SER A 130 17.21 13.51 2.80
CA SER A 130 16.48 13.71 4.06
C SER A 130 15.00 14.03 3.84
N GLN A 131 14.31 13.30 2.96
CA GLN A 131 12.85 13.27 3.00
C GLN A 131 12.46 12.30 4.12
N PRO A 132 11.48 12.64 4.96
CA PRO A 132 11.01 11.73 5.99
C PRO A 132 10.53 10.46 5.30
N HIS A 133 11.30 9.38 5.41
CA HIS A 133 10.82 8.06 5.01
C HIS A 133 9.57 7.77 5.84
N LEU A 134 8.49 7.38 5.18
CA LEU A 134 7.30 6.91 5.86
C LEU A 134 7.70 5.72 6.74
N ALA A 135 7.87 5.96 8.03
CA ALA A 135 8.31 4.93 8.96
C ALA A 135 7.18 3.91 9.14
N LEU A 136 7.49 2.63 8.99
CA LEU A 136 6.53 1.56 9.29
C LEU A 136 6.25 1.49 10.79
N LYS A 137 5.02 1.14 11.16
CA LYS A 137 4.72 0.61 12.48
C LYS A 137 5.33 -0.79 12.59
N ALA A 138 5.87 -1.12 13.76
CA ALA A 138 6.21 -2.50 14.08
C ALA A 138 4.92 -3.34 14.02
N ARG A 139 4.83 -4.22 13.03
CA ARG A 139 3.77 -5.23 12.91
C ARG A 139 4.25 -6.51 13.58
N ASP A 140 3.36 -7.25 14.24
CA ASP A 140 3.69 -8.53 14.90
C ASP A 140 4.23 -9.61 13.93
N THR A 141 4.11 -9.41 12.62
CA THR A 141 4.63 -10.30 11.59
C THR A 141 6.01 -9.85 11.12
N ASN A 142 7.03 -10.68 11.41
CA ASN A 142 8.42 -10.62 10.94
C ASN A 142 9.00 -9.20 10.75
N ILE A 143 9.18 -8.48 11.87
CA ILE A 143 9.74 -7.12 11.95
C ILE A 143 11.01 -6.95 11.10
N VAL A 144 11.80 -8.00 10.91
CA VAL A 144 13.06 -7.95 10.18
C VAL A 144 12.88 -7.43 8.75
N CYS A 145 11.87 -7.90 8.01
CA CYS A 145 11.65 -7.48 6.62
C CYS A 145 11.28 -6.00 6.54
N SER A 146 10.38 -5.56 7.42
CA SER A 146 9.93 -4.16 7.52
C SER A 146 11.05 -3.18 7.87
N LEU A 147 12.20 -3.64 8.38
CA LEU A 147 13.37 -2.80 8.66
C LEU A 147 14.36 -2.70 7.50
N ILE A 148 14.18 -3.50 6.46
CA ILE A 148 15.09 -3.56 5.31
C ILE A 148 14.58 -2.62 4.23
N THR A 149 15.35 -1.56 3.97
CA THR A 149 15.16 -0.69 2.82
C THR A 149 15.62 -1.40 1.54
N CYS A 150 14.85 -1.29 0.46
CA CYS A 150 15.10 -1.99 -0.77
C CYS A 150 14.98 -1.08 -2.00
N ARG A 151 15.61 -1.54 -3.09
CA ARG A 151 15.45 -0.98 -4.44
C ARG A 151 14.97 -2.03 -5.44
N THR A 152 15.25 -3.29 -5.17
CA THR A 152 14.88 -4.43 -5.99
C THR A 152 14.31 -5.54 -5.11
N THR A 153 13.42 -6.34 -5.68
CA THR A 153 12.85 -7.53 -5.05
C THR A 153 13.93 -8.55 -4.67
N SER A 154 14.99 -8.68 -5.48
CA SER A 154 16.12 -9.59 -5.23
C SER A 154 16.88 -9.29 -3.93
N LEU A 155 16.96 -8.02 -3.53
CA LEU A 155 17.53 -7.63 -2.24
C LEU A 155 16.71 -8.23 -1.10
N CYS A 156 15.39 -8.07 -1.14
CA CYS A 156 14.48 -8.61 -0.12
C CYS A 156 14.52 -10.15 -0.06
N GLN A 157 14.51 -10.80 -1.22
CA GLN A 157 14.60 -12.25 -1.32
C GLN A 157 15.91 -12.79 -0.73
N GLY A 158 17.02 -12.06 -0.88
CA GLY A 158 18.30 -12.40 -0.24
C GLY A 158 18.26 -12.43 1.29
N PHE A 159 17.32 -11.71 1.91
CA PHE A 159 17.07 -11.72 3.36
C PHE A 159 15.92 -12.64 3.77
N GLY A 160 15.36 -13.41 2.85
CA GLY A 160 14.21 -14.29 3.11
C GLY A 160 12.86 -13.57 3.18
N CYS A 161 12.80 -12.33 2.67
CA CYS A 161 11.58 -11.53 2.53
C CYS A 161 10.99 -11.68 1.12
N SER A 162 9.75 -11.23 0.91
CA SER A 162 9.03 -11.46 -0.36
C SER A 162 9.43 -10.48 -1.46
N ASP A 163 9.02 -9.22 -1.32
CA ASP A 163 9.06 -8.22 -2.39
C ASP A 163 9.55 -6.86 -1.89
N CYS A 164 10.12 -6.08 -2.82
CA CYS A 164 10.40 -4.68 -2.55
C CYS A 164 9.16 -3.82 -2.85
N PHE A 165 8.63 -3.13 -1.84
CA PHE A 165 7.41 -2.34 -1.94
C PHE A 165 7.70 -0.86 -1.71
N VAL A 166 7.50 -0.05 -2.73
CA VAL A 166 7.66 1.40 -2.75
C VAL A 166 6.27 2.05 -2.67
N VAL A 167 6.12 3.10 -1.89
CA VAL A 167 4.87 3.87 -1.79
C VAL A 167 5.18 5.33 -2.07
N ASP A 168 4.22 6.05 -2.67
CA ASP A 168 4.34 7.49 -2.95
C ASP A 168 5.57 7.77 -3.85
N HIS A 169 6.06 9.00 -3.86
CA HIS A 169 7.20 9.46 -4.64
C HIS A 169 8.54 9.22 -3.91
N HIS A 170 8.71 8.05 -3.29
CA HIS A 170 9.95 7.71 -2.60
C HIS A 170 10.98 7.08 -3.56
N GLU A 171 12.26 7.33 -3.28
CA GLU A 171 13.37 6.69 -3.97
C GLU A 171 13.42 5.21 -3.59
N THR A 172 13.36 4.85 -2.31
CA THR A 172 13.48 3.45 -1.87
C THR A 172 12.19 2.89 -1.28
N GLY A 173 12.03 1.58 -1.38
CA GLY A 173 10.94 0.84 -0.73
C GLY A 173 11.37 0.16 0.56
N ILE A 174 10.48 -0.69 1.04
CA ILE A 174 10.63 -1.55 2.20
C ILE A 174 10.40 -3.00 1.78
N CYS A 175 11.10 -3.95 2.41
CA CYS A 175 10.83 -5.35 2.16
C CYS A 175 9.54 -5.80 2.86
N LEU A 176 8.67 -6.47 2.10
CA LEU A 176 7.49 -7.13 2.66
C LEU A 176 7.87 -8.50 3.23
N PRO A 177 7.21 -8.94 4.32
CA PRO A 177 7.42 -10.26 4.89
C PRO A 177 6.99 -11.40 3.95
#